data_AF-X1CJG4-F1
#
_entry.id   AF-X1CJG4-F1
#
_cell.length_a   1.000
_cell.length_b   1.000
_cell.length_c   1.000
_cell.angle_alpha   90.00
_cell.angle_beta   90.00
_cell.angle_gamma   90.00
#
_symmetry.space_group_name_H-M   'P 1'
#
loop_
_entity.id
_entity.type
_entity.pdbx_description
1 polymer ?
#
loop_
_entity_poly.entity_id
_entity_poly.type
_entity_poly.pdbx_seq_one_letter_code
_entity_poly.pdbx_strand_id
1 'polypeptide(L)'
;VGVFLTYNALAFSYTDRRELIRKLRLTGVQKSELARALLLELLFFLVAGTLIGSWLGAQMAAWLLPGVGQTLAQLYGVYISYPDSLVPSGIWLPLLMTVVAAGLCVLFPLRETLNAPLLERRRAGWQLQTVIRRDRLMASSGLLLLIAAGLTGLWATHLWATLLGMACLLLGAALLLPMVLRVLIGAMAKFVPPEKARLSWLLADSRWLLGPASLALMAMTLALVANSGLNTMIHSFRDATDDWLNQRLLADLYLRGQQ
;
A
#
# COMPACT_ATOMS: atom_id res chain seq x y z
N VAL A 1 -0.25 -1.36 -1.78
CA VAL A 1 0.47 -0.08 -2.06
C VAL A 1 -0.43 0.93 -2.76
N GLY A 2 -1.01 0.63 -3.92
CA GLY A 2 -1.84 1.60 -4.68
C GLY A 2 -2.95 2.28 -3.88
N VAL A 3 -3.72 1.51 -3.09
CA VAL A 3 -4.79 2.00 -2.20
C VAL A 3 -4.30 3.08 -1.21
N PHE A 4 -3.09 2.94 -0.68
CA PHE A 4 -2.51 3.92 0.25
C PHE A 4 -2.12 5.22 -0.48
N LEU A 5 -1.60 5.11 -1.70
CA LEU A 5 -1.24 6.26 -2.53
C LEU A 5 -2.47 7.03 -2.99
N THR A 6 -3.51 6.35 -3.47
CA THR A 6 -4.76 7.00 -3.89
C THR A 6 -5.45 7.68 -2.72
N TYR A 7 -5.51 7.03 -1.56
CA TYR A 7 -6.01 7.66 -0.33
C TYR A 7 -5.21 8.92 0.03
N ASN A 8 -3.88 8.86 0.00
CA ASN A 8 -3.04 10.01 0.35
C ASN A 8 -3.24 11.18 -0.63
N ALA A 9 -3.27 10.90 -1.94
CA ALA A 9 -3.53 11.91 -2.96
C ALA A 9 -4.90 12.59 -2.76
N LEU A 10 -5.95 11.81 -2.46
CA LEU A 10 -7.28 12.35 -2.17
C LEU A 10 -7.30 13.15 -0.86
N ALA A 11 -6.67 12.65 0.19
CA ALA A 11 -6.59 13.35 1.46
C ALA A 11 -5.84 14.69 1.32
N PHE A 12 -4.76 14.72 0.53
CA PHE A 12 -4.00 15.92 0.20
C PHE A 12 -4.85 16.91 -0.60
N SER A 13 -5.45 16.47 -1.72
CA SER A 13 -6.34 17.29 -2.56
C SER A 13 -7.47 17.91 -1.75
N TYR A 14 -8.11 17.12 -0.89
CA TYR A 14 -9.16 17.62 -0.02
C TYR A 14 -8.65 18.58 1.05
N THR A 15 -7.42 18.40 1.56
CA THR A 15 -6.84 19.30 2.55
C THR A 15 -6.53 20.66 1.95
N ASP A 16 -5.99 20.71 0.74
CA ASP A 16 -5.73 21.93 -0.02
C ASP A 16 -7.03 22.71 -0.30
N ARG A 17 -8.09 21.99 -0.70
CA ARG A 17 -9.40 22.59 -1.02
C ARG A 17 -10.25 22.96 0.20
N ARG A 18 -9.77 22.75 1.43
CA ARG A 18 -10.54 23.05 2.65
C ARG A 18 -10.97 24.50 2.76
N GLU A 19 -10.15 25.44 2.31
CA GLU A 19 -10.47 26.86 2.37
C GLU A 19 -11.61 27.20 1.40
N LEU A 20 -11.56 26.66 0.19
CA LEU A 20 -12.60 26.84 -0.83
C LEU A 20 -13.93 26.21 -0.39
N ILE A 21 -13.90 24.98 0.15
CA ILE A 21 -15.09 24.33 0.71
C ILE A 21 -15.67 25.16 1.86
N ARG A 22 -14.84 25.77 2.71
CA ARG A 22 -15.30 26.67 3.77
C ARG A 22 -16.00 27.89 3.20
N LYS A 23 -15.41 28.58 2.22
CA LYS A 23 -16.01 29.76 1.57
C LYS A 23 -17.38 29.43 1.00
N LEU A 24 -17.50 28.32 0.25
CA LEU A 24 -18.78 27.86 -0.31
C LEU A 24 -19.82 27.52 0.77
N ARG A 25 -19.41 26.91 1.89
CA ARG A 25 -20.33 26.62 3.00
C ARG A 25 -20.79 27.89 3.73
N LEU A 26 -19.98 28.95 3.76
CA LEU A 26 -20.35 30.24 4.33
C LEU A 26 -21.31 31.02 3.42
N THR A 27 -21.25 30.80 2.10
CA THR A 27 -22.20 31.38 1.14
C THR A 27 -23.52 30.60 1.05
N GLY A 28 -23.73 29.58 1.89
CA GLY A 28 -25.01 28.87 2.02
C GLY A 28 -25.12 27.54 1.27
N VAL A 29 -24.06 27.08 0.61
CA VAL A 29 -24.06 25.78 -0.10
C VAL A 29 -24.24 24.62 0.86
N GLN A 30 -25.17 23.71 0.55
CA GLN A 30 -25.47 22.58 1.43
C GLN A 30 -24.34 21.52 1.39
N LYS A 31 -24.18 20.78 2.50
CA LYS A 31 -23.19 19.68 2.58
C LYS A 31 -23.43 18.59 1.52
N SER A 32 -24.69 18.33 1.19
CA SER A 32 -25.11 17.33 0.19
C SER A 32 -24.67 17.69 -1.22
N GLU A 33 -24.74 18.97 -1.59
CA GLU A 33 -24.32 19.49 -2.90
C GLU A 33 -22.80 19.39 -3.08
N LEU A 34 -22.05 19.81 -2.05
CA LEU A 34 -20.58 19.65 -2.02
C LEU A 34 -20.17 18.17 -2.10
N ALA A 35 -20.87 17.29 -1.37
CA ALA A 35 -20.59 15.85 -1.42
C ALA A 35 -20.83 15.28 -2.82
N ARG A 36 -21.95 15.65 -3.47
CA ARG A 36 -22.25 15.21 -4.85
C ARG A 36 -21.23 15.72 -5.85
N ALA A 37 -20.80 16.98 -5.74
CA ALA A 37 -19.79 17.55 -6.63
C ALA A 37 -18.45 16.81 -6.51
N LEU A 38 -17.97 16.55 -5.28
CA LEU A 38 -16.73 15.81 -5.06
C LEU A 38 -16.82 14.34 -5.51
N LEU A 39 -17.99 13.70 -5.29
CA LEU A 39 -18.22 12.33 -5.77
C LEU A 39 -18.23 12.24 -7.29
N LEU A 40 -18.81 13.23 -7.98
CA LEU A 40 -18.81 13.29 -9.45
C LEU A 40 -17.40 13.51 -10.00
N GLU A 41 -16.63 14.44 -9.44
CA GLU A 41 -15.23 14.66 -9.81
C GLU A 41 -14.41 13.38 -9.65
N LEU A 42 -14.58 12.71 -8.51
CA LEU A 42 -13.89 11.45 -8.25
C LEU A 42 -14.34 10.32 -9.18
N LEU A 43 -15.64 10.21 -9.46
CA LEU A 43 -16.17 9.20 -10.39
C LEU A 43 -15.51 9.36 -11.76
N PHE A 44 -15.35 10.61 -12.23
CA PHE A 44 -14.66 10.90 -13.47
C PHE A 44 -13.20 10.41 -13.44
N PHE A 45 -12.44 10.73 -12.39
CA PHE A 45 -11.08 10.23 -12.24
C PHE A 45 -11.00 8.71 -12.13
N LEU A 46 -11.97 8.08 -11.46
CA LEU A 46 -12.02 6.62 -11.31
C LEU A 46 -12.26 5.95 -12.66
N VAL A 47 -13.23 6.44 -13.45
CA VAL A 47 -13.54 5.91 -14.78
C VAL A 47 -12.38 6.12 -15.75
N ALA A 48 -11.79 7.31 -15.76
CA ALA A 48 -10.62 7.58 -16.60
C ALA A 48 -9.43 6.70 -16.20
N GLY A 49 -9.16 6.58 -14.89
CA GLY A 49 -8.07 5.77 -14.36
C GLY A 49 -8.25 4.28 -14.59
N THR A 50 -9.46 3.74 -14.46
CA THR A 50 -9.73 2.32 -14.74
C THR A 50 -9.60 2.00 -16.22
N LEU A 51 -10.06 2.90 -17.10
CA LEU A 51 -9.97 2.71 -18.55
C LEU A 51 -8.51 2.75 -19.03
N ILE A 52 -7.75 3.78 -18.63
CA ILE A 52 -6.34 3.89 -18.97
C ILE A 52 -5.51 2.77 -18.33
N GLY A 53 -5.77 2.46 -17.06
CA GLY A 53 -5.04 1.44 -16.31
C GLY A 53 -5.27 0.03 -16.85
N SER A 54 -6.51 -0.31 -17.21
CA SER A 54 -6.83 -1.61 -17.82
C SER A 54 -6.19 -1.75 -19.21
N TRP A 55 -6.20 -0.69 -20.01
CA TRP A 55 -5.56 -0.67 -21.33
C TRP A 55 -4.03 -0.84 -21.22
N LEU A 56 -3.37 -0.06 -20.37
CA LEU A 56 -1.92 -0.19 -20.13
C LEU A 56 -1.55 -1.55 -19.55
N GLY A 57 -2.35 -2.05 -18.60
CA GLY A 57 -2.14 -3.36 -17.99
C GLY A 57 -2.24 -4.50 -19.01
N ALA A 58 -3.24 -4.44 -19.91
CA ALA A 58 -3.38 -5.41 -21.00
C ALA A 58 -2.19 -5.35 -21.96
N GLN A 59 -1.71 -4.15 -22.29
CA GLN A 59 -0.54 -3.98 -23.18
C GLN A 59 0.73 -4.55 -22.55
N MET A 60 0.97 -4.28 -21.26
CA MET A 60 2.12 -4.85 -20.53
C MET A 60 2.03 -6.37 -20.46
N ALA A 61 0.84 -6.92 -20.16
CA ALA A 61 0.63 -8.37 -20.11
C ALA A 61 0.94 -9.02 -21.46
N ALA A 62 0.45 -8.44 -22.57
CA ALA A 62 0.71 -8.95 -23.92
C ALA A 62 2.20 -8.98 -24.28
N TRP A 63 3.01 -8.05 -23.76
CA TRP A 63 4.46 -8.03 -23.99
C TRP A 63 5.23 -9.00 -23.09
N LEU A 64 4.80 -9.18 -21.84
CA LEU A 64 5.50 -10.00 -20.85
C LEU A 64 5.15 -11.49 -20.96
N LEU A 65 3.91 -11.84 -21.28
CA LEU A 65 3.45 -13.25 -21.33
C LEU A 65 4.26 -14.12 -22.30
N PRO A 66 4.57 -13.68 -23.54
CA PRO A 66 5.34 -14.50 -24.47
C PRO A 66 6.72 -14.89 -23.93
N GLY A 67 7.43 -13.94 -23.32
CA GLY A 67 8.76 -14.17 -22.75
C GLY A 67 8.73 -15.16 -21.59
N VAL A 68 7.77 -15.02 -20.66
CA VAL A 68 7.60 -15.95 -19.53
C VAL A 68 7.13 -17.33 -20.01
N GLY A 69 6.27 -17.38 -21.02
CA GLY A 69 5.81 -18.65 -21.59
C GLY A 69 6.93 -19.44 -22.25
N GLN A 70 7.83 -18.78 -22.99
CA GLN A 70 8.97 -19.43 -23.61
C GLN A 70 9.96 -19.99 -22.58
N THR A 71 10.25 -19.25 -21.51
CA THR A 71 11.16 -19.75 -20.47
C THR A 71 10.58 -20.95 -19.72
N LEU A 72 9.29 -20.93 -19.40
CA LEU A 72 8.60 -22.07 -18.78
C LEU A 72 8.54 -23.28 -19.71
N ALA A 73 8.30 -23.07 -21.00
CA ALA A 73 8.31 -24.15 -21.98
C ALA A 73 9.71 -24.78 -22.13
N GLN A 74 10.77 -23.98 -22.11
CA GLN A 74 12.15 -24.47 -22.20
C GLN A 74 12.63 -25.19 -20.93
N LEU A 75 12.29 -24.68 -19.75
CA LEU A 75 12.76 -25.22 -18.47
C LEU A 75 11.93 -26.41 -17.99
N TYR A 76 10.61 -26.37 -18.19
CA TYR A 76 9.66 -27.33 -17.59
C TYR A 76 8.85 -28.12 -18.63
N GLY A 77 8.99 -27.82 -19.93
CA GLY A 77 8.19 -28.46 -20.98
C GLY A 77 6.70 -28.10 -20.96
N VAL A 78 6.32 -27.08 -20.19
CA VAL A 78 4.92 -26.64 -20.04
C VAL A 78 4.60 -25.56 -21.06
N TYR A 79 3.75 -25.90 -22.04
CA TYR A 79 3.25 -24.95 -23.03
C TYR A 79 1.96 -24.30 -22.55
N ILE A 80 2.02 -23.00 -22.28
CA ILE A 80 0.86 -22.21 -21.89
C ILE A 80 0.17 -21.72 -23.17
N SER A 81 -1.12 -22.03 -23.33
CA SER A 81 -1.93 -21.47 -24.43
C SER A 81 -2.11 -19.97 -24.22
N TYR A 82 -1.72 -19.17 -25.23
CA TYR A 82 -1.90 -17.73 -25.20
C TYR A 82 -3.37 -17.38 -25.47
N PRO A 83 -4.02 -16.53 -24.65
CA PRO A 83 -5.35 -16.04 -24.98
C PRO A 83 -5.27 -15.14 -26.22
N ASP A 84 -5.98 -15.49 -27.29
CA ASP A 84 -6.03 -14.73 -28.56
C ASP A 84 -6.75 -13.37 -28.44
N SER A 85 -7.36 -13.06 -27.28
CA SER A 85 -8.13 -11.85 -27.07
C SER A 85 -7.58 -10.99 -25.94
N LEU A 86 -7.46 -9.68 -26.22
CA LEU A 86 -7.06 -8.62 -25.27
C LEU A 86 -8.06 -8.43 -24.11
N VAL A 87 -9.23 -9.09 -24.17
CA VAL A 87 -10.31 -8.95 -23.19
C VAL A 87 -10.59 -10.32 -22.58
N PRO A 88 -9.84 -10.74 -21.55
CA PRO A 88 -10.10 -12.01 -20.88
C PRO A 88 -11.48 -11.99 -20.23
N SER A 89 -12.18 -13.11 -20.25
CA SER A 89 -13.44 -13.34 -19.54
C SER A 89 -13.37 -13.06 -18.01
N GLY A 90 -12.16 -12.89 -17.46
CA GLY A 90 -11.88 -12.58 -16.06
C GLY A 90 -11.81 -11.09 -15.67
N ILE A 91 -12.14 -10.12 -16.54
CA ILE A 91 -12.05 -8.67 -16.21
C ILE A 91 -12.92 -8.25 -15.01
N TRP A 92 -14.00 -8.99 -14.74
CA TRP A 92 -14.93 -8.67 -13.66
C TRP A 92 -14.29 -8.68 -12.27
N LEU A 93 -13.36 -9.59 -12.01
CA LEU A 93 -12.73 -9.72 -10.70
C LEU A 93 -11.77 -8.53 -10.40
N PRO A 94 -10.82 -8.15 -11.28
CA PRO A 94 -10.02 -6.94 -11.12
C PRO A 94 -10.87 -5.66 -11.05
N LEU A 95 -11.95 -5.59 -11.85
CA LEU A 95 -12.85 -4.44 -11.83
C LEU A 95 -13.53 -4.31 -10.46
N LEU A 96 -14.08 -5.41 -9.93
CA LEU A 96 -14.73 -5.43 -8.62
C LEU A 96 -13.75 -5.07 -7.49
N MET A 97 -12.53 -5.60 -7.53
CA MET A 97 -11.48 -5.23 -6.57
C MET A 97 -11.14 -3.74 -6.63
N THR A 98 -11.12 -3.16 -7.84
CA THR A 98 -10.85 -1.73 -8.03
C THR A 98 -11.97 -0.87 -7.49
N VAL A 99 -13.23 -1.26 -7.70
CA VAL A 99 -14.41 -0.56 -7.16
C VAL A 99 -14.43 -0.62 -5.64
N VAL A 100 -14.19 -1.79 -5.05
CA VAL A 100 -14.13 -1.96 -3.58
C VAL A 100 -12.98 -1.12 -2.99
N ALA A 101 -11.80 -1.17 -3.61
CA ALA A 101 -10.66 -0.36 -3.19
C ALA A 101 -10.96 1.14 -3.27
N ALA A 102 -11.55 1.59 -4.37
CA ALA A 102 -11.97 2.99 -4.53
C ALA A 102 -13.00 3.40 -3.48
N GLY A 103 -14.02 2.59 -3.23
CA GLY A 103 -15.02 2.85 -2.20
C GLY A 103 -14.40 3.03 -0.82
N LEU A 104 -13.51 2.10 -0.42
CA LEU A 104 -12.79 2.17 0.85
C LEU A 104 -11.90 3.42 0.96
N CYS A 105 -11.21 3.80 -0.11
CA CYS A 105 -10.36 4.99 -0.13
C CYS A 105 -11.14 6.30 0.06
N VAL A 106 -12.43 6.32 -0.30
CA VAL A 106 -13.20 7.57 -0.49
C VAL A 106 -14.13 7.85 0.67
N LEU A 107 -14.73 6.80 1.24
CA LEU A 107 -15.69 6.92 2.33
C LEU A 107 -15.08 7.62 3.56
N PHE A 108 -13.82 7.33 3.89
CA PHE A 108 -13.16 7.90 5.07
C PHE A 108 -12.77 9.38 4.88
N PRO A 109 -12.01 9.81 3.84
CA PRO A 109 -11.66 11.21 3.65
C PRO A 109 -12.87 12.11 3.40
N LEU A 110 -13.89 11.60 2.70
CA LEU A 110 -15.11 12.35 2.43
C LEU A 110 -15.91 12.60 3.72
N ARG A 111 -16.02 11.61 4.60
CA ARG A 111 -16.65 11.78 5.92
C ARG A 111 -15.89 12.77 6.80
N GLU A 112 -14.56 12.69 6.82
CA GLU A 112 -13.69 13.57 7.60
C GLU A 112 -13.83 15.05 7.14
N THR A 113 -13.91 15.28 5.83
CA THR A 113 -14.01 16.63 5.24
C THR A 113 -15.37 17.27 5.44
N LEU A 114 -16.45 16.51 5.28
CA LEU A 114 -17.83 17.01 5.45
C LEU A 114 -18.20 17.29 6.91
N ASN A 115 -17.59 16.54 7.85
CA ASN A 115 -17.83 16.70 9.29
C ASN A 115 -16.85 17.66 9.97
N ALA A 116 -15.87 18.20 9.25
CA ALA A 116 -14.93 19.15 9.81
C ALA A 116 -15.66 20.39 10.38
N PRO A 117 -15.35 20.79 11.64
CA PRO A 117 -15.98 21.95 12.25
C PRO A 117 -15.56 23.23 11.52
N LEU A 118 -16.53 24.12 11.30
CA LEU A 118 -16.33 25.36 10.53
C LEU A 118 -15.45 26.39 11.28
N LEU A 119 -15.54 26.41 12.62
CA LEU A 119 -14.85 27.36 13.49
C LEU A 119 -13.42 26.89 13.83
N GLU A 120 -12.43 27.77 13.63
CA GLU A 120 -10.99 27.48 13.82
C GLU A 120 -10.65 27.05 15.26
N ARG A 121 -11.30 27.67 16.25
CA ARG A 121 -11.05 27.40 17.67
C ARG A 121 -11.44 25.97 18.09
N ARG A 122 -12.48 25.40 17.47
CA ARG A 122 -12.92 24.00 17.70
C ARG A 122 -12.16 23.00 16.83
N ARG A 123 -11.43 23.50 15.82
CA ARG A 123 -10.73 22.71 14.79
C ARG A 123 -9.43 22.12 15.31
N ALA A 124 -8.63 22.89 16.05
CA ALA A 124 -7.39 22.39 16.64
C ALA A 124 -7.65 21.21 17.60
N GLY A 125 -8.67 21.33 18.46
CA GLY A 125 -9.09 20.26 19.38
C GLY A 125 -9.68 19.04 18.66
N TRP A 126 -10.49 19.26 17.62
CA TRP A 126 -11.07 18.16 16.83
C TRP A 126 -10.00 17.42 16.02
N GLN A 127 -9.08 18.12 15.37
CA GLN A 127 -7.96 17.52 14.62
C GLN A 127 -7.04 16.71 15.54
N LEU A 128 -6.73 17.21 16.74
CA LEU A 128 -5.94 16.46 17.71
C LEU A 128 -6.66 15.17 18.12
N GLN A 129 -7.96 15.25 18.42
CA GLN A 129 -8.74 14.08 18.84
C GLN A 129 -8.96 13.06 17.73
N THR A 130 -9.21 13.48 16.49
CA THR A 130 -9.39 12.56 15.35
C THR A 130 -8.08 11.89 14.98
N VAL A 131 -6.96 12.62 14.98
CA VAL A 131 -5.62 12.04 14.74
C VAL A 131 -5.27 11.03 15.84
N ILE A 132 -5.48 11.35 17.12
CA ILE A 132 -5.21 10.41 18.22
C ILE A 132 -6.11 9.17 18.12
N ARG A 133 -7.40 9.32 17.82
CA ARG A 133 -8.31 8.18 17.64
C ARG A 133 -7.90 7.31 16.45
N ARG A 134 -7.55 7.93 15.32
CA ARG A 134 -7.11 7.22 14.12
C ARG A 134 -5.83 6.45 14.40
N ASP A 135 -4.85 7.08 15.04
CA ASP A 135 -3.58 6.44 15.40
C ASP A 135 -3.79 5.27 16.37
N ARG A 136 -4.68 5.43 17.37
CA ARG A 136 -5.02 4.34 18.30
C ARG A 136 -5.71 3.18 17.59
N LEU A 137 -6.65 3.46 16.69
CA LEU A 137 -7.33 2.44 15.89
C LEU A 137 -6.36 1.72 14.94
N MET A 138 -5.45 2.45 14.30
CA MET A 138 -4.40 1.89 13.46
C MET A 138 -3.43 1.01 14.26
N ALA A 139 -3.02 1.47 15.45
CA ALA A 139 -2.17 0.70 16.35
C ALA A 139 -2.87 -0.56 16.87
N SER A 140 -4.13 -0.46 17.30
CA SER A 140 -4.87 -1.62 17.82
C SER A 140 -5.18 -2.64 16.73
N SER A 141 -5.56 -2.18 15.53
CA SER A 141 -5.77 -3.08 14.39
C SER A 141 -4.46 -3.69 13.90
N GLY A 142 -3.37 -2.93 13.85
CA GLY A 142 -2.04 -3.44 13.52
C GLY A 142 -1.56 -4.51 14.51
N LEU A 143 -1.75 -4.28 15.81
CA LEU A 143 -1.41 -5.25 16.86
C LEU A 143 -2.26 -6.52 16.76
N LEU A 144 -3.57 -6.39 16.55
CA LEU A 144 -4.48 -7.53 16.33
C LEU A 144 -4.05 -8.36 15.12
N LEU A 145 -3.66 -7.72 14.02
CA LEU A 145 -3.16 -8.40 12.83
C LEU A 145 -1.83 -9.13 13.09
N LEU A 146 -0.93 -8.56 13.89
CA LEU A 146 0.29 -9.25 14.30
C LEU A 146 0.03 -10.46 15.20
N ILE A 147 -0.92 -10.34 16.14
CA ILE A 147 -1.33 -11.49 16.98
C ILE A 147 -1.92 -12.58 16.11
N ALA A 148 -2.81 -12.22 15.18
CA ALA A 148 -3.38 -13.17 14.21
C ALA A 148 -2.29 -13.84 13.37
N ALA A 149 -1.30 -13.07 12.89
CA ALA A 149 -0.15 -13.60 12.16
C ALA A 149 0.66 -14.60 13.00
N GLY A 150 0.93 -14.28 14.27
CA GLY A 150 1.62 -15.18 15.18
C GLY A 150 0.87 -16.49 15.45
N LEU A 151 -0.46 -16.40 15.65
CA LEU A 151 -1.32 -17.57 15.82
C LEU A 151 -1.32 -18.45 14.56
N THR A 152 -1.46 -17.84 13.37
CA THR A 152 -1.37 -18.57 12.12
C THR A 152 0.02 -19.18 11.91
N GLY A 153 1.10 -18.50 12.30
CA GLY A 153 2.46 -19.04 12.16
C GLY A 153 2.72 -20.29 13.01
N LEU A 154 2.07 -20.39 14.17
CA LEU A 154 2.21 -21.54 15.06
C LEU A 154 1.29 -22.70 14.68
N TRP A 155 0.09 -22.43 14.16
CA TRP A 155 -0.97 -23.43 14.00
C TRP A 155 -1.37 -23.70 12.54
N ALA A 156 -0.80 -23.00 11.56
CA ALA A 156 -1.16 -23.21 10.16
C ALA A 156 -0.62 -24.53 9.62
N THR A 157 -1.54 -25.42 9.27
CA THR A 157 -1.29 -26.66 8.53
C THR A 157 -1.58 -26.50 7.03
N HIS A 158 -2.30 -25.45 6.64
CA HIS A 158 -2.76 -25.22 5.27
C HIS A 158 -2.06 -24.01 4.63
N LEU A 159 -1.75 -24.13 3.32
CA LEU A 159 -1.13 -23.07 2.53
C LEU A 159 -1.91 -21.75 2.58
N TRP A 160 -3.24 -21.81 2.52
CA TRP A 160 -4.07 -20.61 2.60
C TRP A 160 -3.93 -19.90 3.94
N ALA A 161 -3.79 -20.65 5.04
CA ALA A 161 -3.62 -20.08 6.38
C ALA A 161 -2.25 -19.41 6.54
N THR A 162 -1.18 -19.98 5.98
CA THR A 162 0.16 -19.35 6.00
C THR A 162 0.19 -18.09 5.13
N LEU A 163 -0.45 -18.11 3.95
CA LEU A 163 -0.54 -16.94 3.07
C LEU A 163 -1.31 -15.80 3.74
N LEU A 164 -2.44 -16.13 4.38
CA LEU A 164 -3.24 -15.17 5.14
C LEU A 164 -2.44 -14.62 6.33
N GLY A 165 -1.70 -15.47 7.02
CA GLY A 165 -0.80 -15.08 8.10
C GLY A 165 0.27 -14.09 7.65
N MET A 166 0.89 -14.33 6.49
CA MET A 166 1.88 -13.42 5.91
C MET A 166 1.26 -12.09 5.49
N ALA A 167 0.05 -12.11 4.92
CA ALA A 167 -0.69 -10.89 4.60
C ALA A 167 -1.01 -10.07 5.87
N CYS A 168 -1.46 -10.74 6.94
CA CYS A 168 -1.69 -10.13 8.24
C CYS A 168 -0.40 -9.56 8.84
N LEU A 169 0.73 -10.25 8.71
CA LEU A 169 2.03 -9.78 9.16
C LEU A 169 2.45 -8.50 8.44
N LEU A 170 2.41 -8.50 7.10
CA LEU A 170 2.79 -7.36 6.28
C LEU A 170 1.90 -6.14 6.55
N LEU A 171 0.58 -6.34 6.59
CA LEU A 171 -0.37 -5.27 6.89
C LEU A 171 -0.24 -4.77 8.33
N GLY A 172 -0.11 -5.69 9.30
CA GLY A 172 0.06 -5.35 10.72
C GLY A 172 1.32 -4.53 10.97
N ALA A 173 2.44 -4.95 10.39
CA ALA A 173 3.72 -4.22 10.47
C ALA A 173 3.62 -2.83 9.82
N ALA A 174 2.98 -2.72 8.65
CA ALA A 174 2.75 -1.43 8.00
C ALA A 174 1.89 -0.51 8.87
N LEU A 175 0.81 -1.01 9.49
CA LEU A 175 -0.09 -0.21 10.33
C LEU A 175 0.57 0.25 11.65
N LEU A 176 1.53 -0.50 12.18
CA LEU A 176 2.29 -0.13 13.38
C LEU A 176 3.40 0.89 13.10
N LEU A 177 3.85 1.01 11.85
CA LEU A 177 4.89 1.95 11.42
C LEU A 177 4.70 3.40 11.95
N PRO A 178 3.54 4.06 11.76
CA PRO A 178 3.35 5.43 12.27
C PRO A 178 3.47 5.54 13.78
N MET A 179 3.06 4.51 14.53
CA MET A 179 3.21 4.49 15.99
C MET A 179 4.68 4.40 16.38
N VAL A 180 5.44 3.51 15.75
CA VAL A 180 6.88 3.35 15.98
C VAL A 180 7.63 4.66 15.70
N LEU A 181 7.35 5.30 14.55
CA LEU A 181 7.94 6.59 14.18
C LEU A 181 7.63 7.69 15.20
N ARG A 182 6.37 7.78 15.67
CA ARG A 182 5.98 8.76 16.70
C ARG A 182 6.68 8.52 18.03
N VAL A 183 6.81 7.26 18.45
CA VAL A 183 7.53 6.89 19.69
C VAL A 183 9.02 7.22 19.55
N LEU A 184 9.62 6.93 18.39
CA LEU A 184 11.04 7.21 18.14
C LEU A 184 11.33 8.72 18.20
N ILE A 185 10.55 9.54 17.52
CA ILE A 185 10.69 11.01 17.58
C ILE A 185 10.27 11.54 18.96
N GLY A 186 9.34 10.85 19.62
CA GLY A 186 9.00 10.94 21.04
C GLY A 186 10.24 10.91 21.93
N ALA A 187 10.96 9.79 21.85
CA ALA A 187 12.16 9.48 22.60
C ALA A 187 13.30 10.44 22.24
N MET A 188 13.55 10.67 20.94
CA MET A 188 14.59 11.59 20.49
C MET A 188 14.40 13.00 21.08
N ALA A 189 13.17 13.51 21.14
CA ALA A 189 12.92 14.82 21.75
C ALA A 189 13.16 14.86 23.26
N LYS A 190 13.07 13.74 23.97
CA LYS A 190 13.44 13.67 25.40
C LYS A 190 14.96 13.76 25.60
N PHE A 191 15.73 13.31 24.61
CA PHE A 191 17.20 13.37 24.64
C PHE A 191 17.77 14.69 24.12
N VAL A 192 16.95 15.58 23.54
CA VAL A 192 17.41 16.90 23.08
C VAL A 192 17.40 17.90 24.24
N PRO A 193 18.54 18.52 24.59
CA PRO A 193 18.58 19.56 25.60
C PRO A 193 17.77 20.79 25.16
N PRO A 194 17.07 21.47 26.09
CA PRO A 194 16.21 22.62 25.78
C PRO A 194 16.96 23.80 25.14
N GLU A 195 18.28 23.84 25.29
CA GLU A 195 19.15 24.90 24.75
C GLU A 195 19.28 24.86 23.22
N LYS A 196 19.04 23.71 22.56
CA LYS A 196 19.17 23.57 21.11
C LYS A 196 17.82 23.81 20.40
N ALA A 197 17.42 25.08 20.32
CA ALA A 197 16.16 25.51 19.71
C ALA A 197 15.93 25.01 18.26
N ARG A 198 16.99 24.84 17.46
CA ARG A 198 16.88 24.33 16.08
C ARG A 198 16.48 22.85 16.04
N LEU A 199 17.01 22.03 16.96
CA LEU A 199 16.71 20.59 17.00
C LEU A 199 15.32 20.32 17.57
N SER A 200 14.90 21.08 18.60
CA SER A 200 13.54 20.97 19.13
C SER A 200 12.50 21.41 18.10
N TRP A 201 12.79 22.46 17.32
CA TRP A 201 11.94 22.88 16.20
C TRP A 201 11.86 21.81 15.10
N LEU A 202 12.99 21.25 14.66
CA LEU A 202 13.02 20.21 13.63
C LEU A 202 12.25 18.94 14.04
N LEU A 203 12.36 18.54 15.31
CA LEU A 203 11.62 17.38 15.84
C LEU A 203 10.12 17.68 15.98
N ALA A 204 9.75 18.90 16.35
CA ALA A 204 8.36 19.33 16.40
C ALA A 204 7.74 19.36 14.99
N ASP A 205 8.45 19.90 14.00
CA ASP A 205 8.04 19.94 12.61
C ASP A 205 7.88 18.54 12.02
N SER A 206 8.86 17.65 12.27
CA SER A 206 8.78 16.24 11.87
C SER A 206 7.54 15.53 12.43
N ARG A 207 7.15 15.79 13.69
CA ARG A 207 5.92 15.22 14.29
C ARG A 207 4.65 15.72 13.60
N TRP A 208 4.65 16.97 13.14
CA TRP A 208 3.54 17.56 12.39
C TRP A 208 3.42 16.95 10.99
N LEU A 209 4.54 16.84 10.27
CA LEU A 209 4.62 16.25 8.93
C LEU A 209 4.25 14.76 8.90
N LEU A 210 4.50 14.04 9.99
CA LEU A 210 4.23 12.61 10.10
C LEU A 210 2.76 12.23 9.97
N GLY A 211 1.83 13.09 10.39
CA GLY A 211 0.40 12.80 10.29
C GLY A 211 -0.03 12.58 8.83
N PRO A 212 0.12 13.58 7.95
CA PRO A 212 -0.13 13.45 6.52
C PRO A 212 0.78 12.43 5.81
N ALA A 213 2.07 12.40 6.15
CA ALA A 213 3.05 11.54 5.46
C ALA A 213 2.96 10.05 5.84
N SER A 214 2.36 9.70 6.98
CA SER A 214 2.28 8.33 7.51
C SER A 214 1.82 7.30 6.47
N LEU A 215 0.77 7.62 5.71
CA LEU A 215 0.19 6.70 4.73
C LEU A 215 1.10 6.48 3.51
N ALA A 216 1.83 7.51 3.09
CA ALA A 216 2.87 7.39 2.07
C ALA A 216 4.00 6.49 2.56
N LEU A 217 4.45 6.68 3.80
CA LEU A 217 5.50 5.87 4.41
C LEU A 217 5.07 4.40 4.53
N MET A 218 3.83 4.12 4.91
CA MET A 218 3.27 2.75 4.92
C MET A 218 3.26 2.11 3.52
N ALA A 219 2.90 2.88 2.50
CA ALA A 219 2.94 2.41 1.12
C ALA A 219 4.37 2.08 0.69
N MET A 220 5.32 2.95 1.03
CA MET A 220 6.73 2.82 0.69
C MET A 220 7.37 1.63 1.41
N THR A 221 7.05 1.40 2.68
CA THR A 221 7.56 0.22 3.40
C THR A 221 7.03 -1.09 2.82
N LEU A 222 5.73 -1.16 2.51
CA LEU A 222 5.15 -2.33 1.84
C LEU A 222 5.79 -2.57 0.47
N ALA A 223 6.05 -1.52 -0.30
CA ALA A 223 6.73 -1.63 -1.60
C ALA A 223 8.17 -2.13 -1.44
N LEU A 224 8.92 -1.57 -0.48
CA LEU A 224 10.30 -1.97 -0.21
C LEU A 224 10.39 -3.42 0.26
N VAL A 225 9.50 -3.84 1.16
CA VAL A 225 9.46 -5.22 1.66
C VAL A 225 9.07 -6.19 0.55
N ALA A 226 8.11 -5.85 -0.29
CA ALA A 226 7.73 -6.69 -1.43
C ALA A 226 8.88 -6.86 -2.43
N ASN A 227 9.58 -5.76 -2.76
CA ASN A 227 10.75 -5.81 -3.66
C ASN A 227 11.90 -6.62 -3.06
N SER A 228 12.19 -6.41 -1.77
CA SER A 228 13.20 -7.19 -1.04
C SER A 228 12.84 -8.68 -1.02
N GLY A 229 11.58 -9.00 -0.69
CA GLY A 229 11.08 -10.38 -0.66
C GLY A 229 11.18 -11.08 -2.01
N LEU A 230 10.86 -10.40 -3.11
CA LEU A 230 11.03 -10.93 -4.46
C LEU A 230 12.51 -11.19 -4.78
N ASN A 231 13.41 -10.26 -4.43
CA ASN A 231 14.85 -10.46 -4.62
C ASN A 231 15.40 -11.63 -3.80
N THR A 232 14.98 -11.76 -2.54
CA THR A 232 15.36 -12.89 -1.67
C THR A 232 14.87 -14.22 -2.25
N MET A 233 13.63 -14.27 -2.75
CA MET A 233 13.08 -15.46 -3.40
C MET A 233 13.89 -15.87 -4.64
N ILE A 234 14.24 -14.91 -5.49
CA ILE A 234 15.04 -15.17 -6.70
C ILE A 234 16.43 -15.68 -6.33
N HIS A 235 17.10 -15.05 -5.36
CA HIS A 235 18.41 -15.50 -4.90
C HIS A 235 18.34 -16.91 -4.30
N SER A 236 17.38 -17.17 -3.41
CA SER A 236 17.22 -18.48 -2.80
C SER A 236 16.96 -19.59 -3.82
N PHE A 237 16.20 -19.31 -4.89
CA PHE A 237 15.99 -20.30 -5.96
C PHE A 237 17.26 -20.54 -6.77
N ARG A 238 18.00 -19.48 -7.07
CA ARG A 238 19.30 -19.59 -7.76
C ARG A 238 20.28 -20.42 -6.93
N ASP A 239 20.45 -20.08 -5.66
CA ASP A 239 21.37 -20.77 -4.74
C ASP A 239 21.00 -22.26 -4.64
N ALA A 240 19.71 -22.58 -4.47
CA ALA A 240 19.24 -23.97 -4.43
C ALA A 240 19.50 -24.72 -5.75
N THR A 241 19.41 -24.04 -6.89
CA THR A 241 19.69 -24.63 -8.21
C THR A 241 21.18 -24.86 -8.41
N ASP A 242 22.02 -23.89 -8.02
CA ASP A 242 23.47 -24.00 -8.07
C ASP A 242 23.95 -25.14 -7.16
N ASP A 243 23.41 -25.25 -5.95
CA ASP A 243 23.68 -26.35 -5.01
C ASP A 243 23.26 -27.71 -5.59
N TRP A 244 22.08 -27.79 -6.20
CA TRP A 244 21.60 -29.02 -6.84
C TRP A 244 22.47 -29.44 -8.02
N LEU A 245 22.90 -28.48 -8.85
CA LEU A 245 23.80 -28.73 -9.97
C LEU A 245 25.17 -29.22 -9.48
N ASN A 246 25.74 -28.59 -8.46
CA ASN A 246 27.02 -29.00 -7.88
C ASN A 246 26.97 -30.41 -7.28
N GLN A 247 25.85 -30.82 -6.70
CA GLN A 247 25.67 -32.19 -6.19
C GLN A 247 25.54 -33.22 -7.32
N ARG A 248 25.00 -32.83 -8.48
CA ARG A 248 24.74 -33.74 -9.61
C ARG A 248 25.93 -33.82 -10.58
N LEU A 249 26.65 -32.72 -10.74
CA LEU A 249 27.83 -32.61 -11.59
C LEU A 249 29.10 -32.82 -10.75
N LEU A 250 29.33 -34.06 -10.33
CA LEU A 250 30.46 -34.43 -9.45
C LEU A 250 31.85 -34.28 -10.09
N ALA A 251 31.95 -34.15 -11.41
CA ALA A 251 33.24 -34.09 -12.11
C ALA A 251 33.61 -32.64 -12.43
N ASP A 252 34.80 -32.21 -12.00
CA ASP A 252 35.36 -30.90 -12.34
C ASP A 252 35.64 -30.73 -13.85
N LEU A 253 35.76 -31.85 -14.58
CA LEU A 253 36.08 -31.87 -16.00
C LEU A 253 35.22 -32.89 -16.76
N TYR A 254 34.35 -32.40 -17.64
CA TYR A 254 33.57 -33.23 -18.57
C TYR A 254 34.25 -33.22 -19.95
N LEU A 255 34.96 -34.30 -20.29
CA LEU A 255 35.55 -34.49 -21.62
C LEU A 255 34.52 -35.11 -22.56
N ARG A 256 34.12 -34.38 -23.60
CA ARG A 256 33.24 -34.88 -24.66
C ARG A 256 34.10 -35.54 -25.75
N GLY A 257 34.05 -36.86 -25.86
CA GLY A 257 34.68 -37.56 -26.97
C GLY A 257 33.97 -37.20 -28.29
N GLN A 258 34.70 -36.62 -29.24
CA GLN A 258 34.25 -36.55 -30.63
C GLN A 258 34.24 -37.98 -31.20
N GLN A 259 33.05 -38.52 -31.45
CA GLN A 259 32.84 -39.57 -32.44
C GLN A 259 32.31 -38.92 -33.71
#